data_AF-A0A7C1AXZ7-F1
#
_entry.id   AF-A0A7C1AXZ7-F1
#
_cell.length_a   1.000
_cell.length_b   1.000
_cell.length_c   1.000
_cell.angle_alpha   90.00
_cell.angle_beta   90.00
_cell.angle_gamma   90.00
#
_symmetry.space_group_name_H-M   'P 1'
#
loop_
_entity.id
_entity.type
_entity.pdbx_description
1 polymer ?
#
loop_
_entity_poly.entity_id
_entity_poly.type
_entity_poly.pdbx_seq_one_letter_code
_entity_poly.pdbx_strand_id
1 'polypeptide(L)'
;MRKVSYSSYQTTLKGGHTRSRIIILMIFVFAAFSVIFVRLFQLQIMRHDLYISIAEDQHFGAIDLPARRGDIYVKDTHSGELSKLATNTTLDLLYVDPMVAENKQEIATKLTPIVFPQSEYEQCMEKPEECFYAVEKKNTIETLIVSDTVWDVDSGATKKVESAREEELDFKSYSAMSQEISEDILRKITKSEVDFVVLRRDSEDDLMADIINERLPGIFVDTDRFMIYGDPTLIPESQLHIISKTLATYLDEPPSTIETRLTRRQVRYVFLRNKLSPEASQAIEDLNLKGIVLLPEHWRFYPEGELGSHLVGFINRENTGQYGTEGYFNI
;
A
#
# COMPACT_ATOMS: atom_id res chain seq x y z
N MET A 1 -85.34 47.46 -37.16
CA MET A 1 -83.90 47.46 -37.51
C MET A 1 -83.27 48.77 -37.02
N ARG A 2 -82.42 48.73 -35.98
CA ARG A 2 -81.50 49.82 -35.62
C ARG A 2 -80.14 49.21 -35.32
N LYS A 3 -79.14 49.68 -36.06
CA LYS A 3 -77.75 49.18 -36.07
C LYS A 3 -77.07 49.46 -34.72
N VAL A 4 -76.39 48.44 -34.20
CA VAL A 4 -75.44 48.57 -33.09
C VAL A 4 -74.14 49.13 -33.66
N SER A 5 -73.69 50.27 -33.12
CA SER A 5 -72.39 50.87 -33.43
C SER A 5 -71.38 50.44 -32.36
N TYR A 6 -70.36 49.68 -32.75
CA TYR A 6 -69.24 49.35 -31.86
C TYR A 6 -68.26 50.52 -31.79
N SER A 7 -68.08 51.07 -30.59
CA SER A 7 -67.07 52.07 -30.29
C SER A 7 -65.73 51.39 -30.04
N SER A 8 -64.75 51.64 -30.91
CA SER A 8 -63.37 51.19 -30.76
C SER A 8 -62.64 52.02 -29.70
N TYR A 9 -62.33 51.44 -28.55
CA TYR A 9 -61.43 52.06 -27.58
C TYR A 9 -59.99 51.64 -27.89
N GLN A 10 -59.19 52.60 -28.36
CA GLN A 10 -57.73 52.47 -28.43
C GLN A 10 -57.15 52.59 -27.01
N THR A 11 -56.65 51.49 -26.46
CA THR A 11 -55.87 51.51 -25.21
C THR A 11 -54.45 51.96 -25.52
N THR A 12 -54.17 53.24 -25.30
CA THR A 12 -52.81 53.78 -25.34
C THR A 12 -51.98 53.22 -24.19
N LEU A 13 -50.99 52.38 -24.50
CA LEU A 13 -49.99 51.86 -23.57
C LEU A 13 -49.07 52.99 -23.08
N LYS A 14 -49.40 53.61 -21.94
CA LYS A 14 -48.42 54.36 -21.13
C LYS A 14 -47.72 53.38 -20.18
N GLY A 15 -46.56 52.87 -20.62
CA GLY A 15 -45.78 51.91 -19.83
C GLY A 15 -44.29 51.89 -20.18
N GLY A 16 -43.68 53.05 -20.44
CA GLY A 16 -42.25 53.14 -20.81
C GLY A 16 -41.31 52.79 -19.66
N HIS A 17 -41.50 53.38 -18.48
CA HIS A 17 -40.59 53.16 -17.34
C HIS A 17 -40.66 51.76 -16.74
N THR A 18 -41.84 51.15 -16.69
CA THR A 18 -42.00 49.78 -16.15
C THR A 18 -41.36 48.74 -17.07
N ARG A 19 -41.49 48.90 -18.40
CA ARG A 19 -40.82 48.01 -19.38
C ARG A 19 -39.30 48.15 -19.34
N SER A 20 -38.77 49.36 -19.23
CA SER A 20 -37.31 49.56 -19.11
C SER A 20 -36.72 48.94 -17.84
N ARG A 21 -37.43 49.01 -16.70
CA ARG A 21 -36.99 48.35 -15.45
C ARG A 21 -36.99 46.83 -15.55
N ILE A 22 -38.00 46.25 -16.21
CA ILE A 22 -38.08 44.82 -16.45
C ILE A 22 -36.94 44.36 -17.38
N ILE A 23 -36.62 45.12 -18.42
CA ILE A 23 -35.52 44.81 -19.34
C ILE A 23 -34.17 44.85 -18.61
N ILE A 24 -33.94 45.86 -17.77
CA ILE A 24 -32.69 45.96 -16.97
C ILE A 24 -32.56 44.77 -16.01
N LEU A 25 -33.66 44.38 -15.35
CA LEU A 25 -33.68 43.20 -14.49
C LEU A 25 -33.37 41.92 -15.28
N MET A 26 -33.96 41.73 -16.46
CA MET A 26 -33.71 40.56 -17.31
C MET A 26 -32.25 40.47 -17.77
N ILE A 27 -31.64 41.60 -18.15
CA ILE A 27 -30.22 41.65 -18.53
C ILE A 27 -29.33 41.27 -17.33
N PHE A 28 -29.65 41.78 -16.14
CA PHE A 28 -28.90 41.45 -14.92
C PHE A 28 -28.99 39.96 -14.58
N VAL A 29 -30.19 39.38 -14.65
CA VAL A 29 -30.40 37.94 -14.42
C VAL A 29 -29.65 37.10 -15.45
N PHE A 30 -29.72 37.47 -16.74
CA PHE A 30 -29.02 36.76 -17.81
C PHE A 30 -27.49 36.81 -17.63
N ALA A 31 -26.95 37.96 -17.23
CA ALA A 31 -25.52 38.11 -16.93
C ALA A 31 -25.10 37.21 -15.76
N ALA A 32 -25.90 37.12 -14.70
CA ALA A 32 -25.62 36.22 -13.57
C ALA A 32 -25.63 34.74 -13.99
N PHE A 33 -26.62 34.32 -14.78
CA PHE A 33 -26.67 32.96 -15.34
C PHE A 33 -25.48 32.68 -16.27
N SER A 34 -25.04 33.67 -17.05
CA SER A 34 -23.88 33.52 -17.95
C SER A 34 -22.59 33.27 -17.16
N VAL A 35 -22.39 33.93 -16.01
CA VAL A 35 -21.23 33.68 -15.15
C VAL A 35 -21.24 32.25 -14.61
N ILE A 36 -22.41 31.76 -14.14
CA ILE A 36 -22.57 30.38 -13.67
C ILE A 36 -22.31 29.40 -14.82
N PHE A 37 -22.83 29.69 -16.01
CA PHE A 37 -22.65 28.84 -17.18
C PHE A 37 -21.19 28.76 -17.62
N VAL A 38 -20.46 29.88 -17.65
CA VAL A 38 -19.02 29.90 -17.93
C VAL A 38 -18.24 29.11 -16.87
N ARG A 39 -18.62 29.23 -15.59
CA ARG A 39 -17.99 28.45 -14.52
C ARG A 39 -18.26 26.95 -14.66
N LEU A 40 -19.50 26.57 -15.00
CA LEU A 40 -19.85 25.17 -15.25
C LEU A 40 -19.14 24.64 -16.49
N PHE A 41 -19.07 25.40 -17.58
CA PHE A 41 -18.32 25.05 -18.78
C PHE A 41 -16.82 24.84 -18.47
N GLN A 42 -16.24 25.72 -17.65
CA GLN A 42 -14.86 25.57 -17.17
C GLN A 42 -14.67 24.29 -16.35
N LEU A 43 -15.63 23.91 -15.52
CA LEU A 43 -15.54 22.69 -14.72
C LEU A 43 -15.80 21.43 -15.55
N GLN A 44 -16.77 21.46 -16.44
CA GLN A 44 -17.28 20.30 -17.17
C GLN A 44 -16.49 19.97 -18.44
N ILE A 45 -15.87 20.94 -19.11
CA ILE A 45 -15.15 20.72 -20.39
C ILE A 45 -13.64 20.92 -20.23
N MET A 46 -13.19 22.01 -19.62
CA MET A 46 -11.75 22.27 -19.46
C MET A 46 -11.08 21.39 -18.41
N ARG A 47 -11.84 20.92 -17.41
CA ARG A 47 -11.34 20.03 -16.35
C ARG A 47 -12.05 18.68 -16.35
N HIS A 48 -12.70 18.33 -17.45
CA HIS A 48 -13.46 17.08 -17.57
C HIS A 48 -12.62 15.87 -17.17
N ASP A 49 -11.41 15.79 -17.75
CA ASP A 49 -10.50 14.65 -17.57
C ASP A 49 -10.03 14.53 -16.11
N LEU A 50 -9.77 15.65 -15.46
CA LEU A 50 -9.38 15.71 -14.04
C LEU A 50 -10.51 15.26 -13.10
N TYR A 51 -11.76 15.61 -13.41
CA TYR A 51 -12.90 15.19 -12.59
C TYR A 51 -13.32 13.75 -12.87
N ILE A 52 -13.09 13.22 -14.07
CA ILE A 52 -13.21 11.79 -14.35
C ILE A 52 -12.21 11.00 -13.52
N SER A 53 -10.93 11.39 -13.48
CA SER A 53 -9.92 10.64 -12.70
C SER A 53 -10.23 10.63 -11.20
N ILE A 54 -10.70 11.77 -10.65
CA ILE A 54 -11.12 11.86 -9.23
C ILE A 54 -12.42 11.06 -9.00
N ALA A 55 -13.35 11.04 -9.96
CA ALA A 55 -14.60 10.29 -9.85
C ALA A 55 -14.39 8.78 -10.02
N GLU A 56 -13.44 8.33 -10.84
CA GLU A 56 -13.02 6.93 -10.95
C GLU A 56 -12.39 6.46 -9.63
N ASP A 57 -11.51 7.25 -9.03
CA ASP A 57 -10.91 6.98 -7.71
C ASP A 57 -11.94 6.93 -6.56
N GLN A 58 -13.09 7.63 -6.69
CA GLN A 58 -14.12 7.71 -5.63
C GLN A 58 -15.37 6.84 -5.84
N HIS A 59 -15.78 6.56 -7.09
CA HIS A 59 -16.98 5.80 -7.41
C HIS A 59 -16.69 4.36 -7.86
N PHE A 60 -15.46 4.07 -8.26
CA PHE A 60 -15.01 2.71 -8.52
C PHE A 60 -13.67 2.48 -7.84
N GLY A 61 -13.72 2.34 -6.51
CA GLY A 61 -13.13 1.15 -5.93
C GLY A 61 -13.88 -0.07 -6.49
N ALA A 62 -13.80 -0.31 -7.80
CA ALA A 62 -13.92 -1.65 -8.32
C ALA A 62 -12.72 -2.35 -7.70
N ILE A 63 -12.94 -2.85 -6.48
CA ILE A 63 -12.24 -4.04 -6.03
C ILE A 63 -12.60 -5.00 -7.15
N ASP A 64 -11.70 -5.12 -8.12
CA ASP A 64 -11.74 -6.20 -9.09
C ASP A 64 -11.63 -7.41 -8.18
N LEU A 65 -12.77 -7.98 -7.79
CA LEU A 65 -12.81 -9.13 -6.90
C LEU A 65 -12.24 -10.23 -7.75
N PRO A 66 -10.94 -10.57 -7.61
CA PRO A 66 -10.32 -11.49 -8.53
C PRO A 66 -11.14 -12.76 -8.45
N ALA A 67 -11.60 -13.25 -9.60
CA ALA A 67 -12.40 -14.46 -9.63
C ALA A 67 -11.65 -15.55 -8.85
N ARG A 68 -12.34 -16.20 -7.92
CA ARG A 68 -11.71 -17.20 -7.07
C ARG A 68 -11.14 -18.33 -7.94
N ARG A 69 -9.81 -18.51 -7.92
CA ARG A 69 -9.12 -19.58 -8.64
C ARG A 69 -9.62 -20.97 -8.19
N GLY A 70 -9.78 -21.89 -9.13
CA GLY A 70 -10.29 -23.24 -8.86
C GLY A 70 -9.30 -24.15 -8.14
N ASP A 71 -9.82 -25.22 -7.54
CA ASP A 71 -9.00 -26.27 -6.91
C ASP A 71 -8.42 -27.22 -7.98
N ILE A 72 -7.18 -27.68 -7.79
CA ILE A 72 -6.52 -28.70 -8.64
C ILE A 72 -6.50 -30.02 -7.88
N TYR A 73 -6.97 -31.08 -8.53
CA TYR A 73 -7.03 -32.42 -7.96
C TYR A 73 -6.17 -33.40 -8.75
N VAL A 74 -5.60 -34.38 -8.06
CA VAL A 74 -5.08 -35.61 -8.66
C VAL A 74 -5.98 -36.77 -8.28
N LYS A 75 -6.19 -37.70 -9.21
CA LYS A 75 -6.97 -38.91 -8.98
C LYS A 75 -6.04 -40.11 -8.91
N ASP A 76 -6.10 -40.86 -7.82
CA ASP A 76 -5.43 -42.16 -7.75
C ASP A 76 -6.14 -43.15 -8.68
N THR A 77 -5.36 -43.87 -9.49
CA THR A 77 -5.86 -44.83 -10.48
C THR A 77 -6.37 -46.13 -9.84
N HIS A 78 -5.86 -46.50 -8.66
CA HIS A 78 -6.22 -47.73 -7.97
C HIS A 78 -7.37 -47.53 -6.98
N SER A 79 -7.31 -46.49 -6.14
CA SER A 79 -8.35 -46.21 -5.14
C SER A 79 -9.50 -45.36 -5.71
N GLY A 80 -9.25 -44.60 -6.78
CA GLY A 80 -10.21 -43.63 -7.32
C GLY A 80 -10.37 -42.37 -6.47
N GLU A 81 -9.59 -42.23 -5.40
CA GLU A 81 -9.61 -41.10 -4.49
C GLU A 81 -9.07 -39.82 -5.15
N LEU A 82 -9.64 -38.68 -4.78
CA LEU A 82 -9.23 -37.36 -5.26
C LEU A 82 -8.45 -36.63 -4.17
N SER A 83 -7.16 -36.42 -4.40
CA SER A 83 -6.30 -35.62 -3.52
C SER A 83 -6.18 -34.20 -4.06
N LYS A 84 -6.29 -33.20 -3.18
CA LYS A 84 -6.15 -31.78 -3.54
C LYS A 84 -4.68 -31.40 -3.64
N LEU A 85 -4.21 -31.08 -4.84
CA LEU A 85 -2.85 -30.60 -5.05
C LEU A 85 -2.71 -29.08 -4.89
N ALA A 86 -3.77 -28.32 -5.21
CA ALA A 86 -3.78 -26.88 -5.00
C ALA A 86 -5.19 -26.40 -4.66
N THR A 87 -5.30 -25.51 -3.68
CA THR A 87 -6.56 -24.94 -3.18
C THR A 87 -6.33 -23.50 -2.76
N ASN A 88 -7.37 -22.68 -2.70
CA ASN A 88 -7.26 -21.36 -2.09
C ASN A 88 -7.67 -21.43 -0.62
N THR A 89 -6.84 -20.87 0.26
CA THR A 89 -7.21 -20.57 1.64
C THR A 89 -7.52 -19.09 1.78
N THR A 90 -8.48 -18.75 2.65
CA THR A 90 -8.80 -17.35 2.95
C THR A 90 -8.13 -17.02 4.26
N LEU A 91 -7.19 -16.08 4.23
CA LEU A 91 -6.48 -15.59 5.40
C LEU A 91 -6.63 -14.08 5.44
N ASP A 92 -6.67 -13.52 6.63
CA ASP A 92 -6.93 -12.09 6.76
C ASP A 92 -5.62 -11.27 6.72
N LEU A 93 -5.74 -10.10 6.11
CA LEU A 93 -4.79 -9.01 6.19
C LEU A 93 -5.20 -8.08 7.33
N LEU A 94 -4.25 -7.73 8.20
CA LEU A 94 -4.45 -6.80 9.31
C LEU A 94 -3.94 -5.41 8.97
N TYR A 95 -4.88 -4.48 8.98
CA TYR A 95 -4.62 -3.05 8.91
C TYR A 95 -5.09 -2.34 10.17
N VAL A 96 -4.46 -1.21 10.46
CA VAL A 96 -4.95 -0.23 11.43
C VAL A 96 -5.15 1.11 10.74
N ASP A 97 -6.30 1.75 10.97
CA ASP A 97 -6.58 3.14 10.61
C ASP A 97 -6.14 4.08 11.75
N PRO A 98 -5.01 4.80 11.61
CA PRO A 98 -4.48 5.70 12.62
C PRO A 98 -5.42 6.84 13.03
N MET A 99 -6.39 7.18 12.18
CA MET A 99 -7.35 8.27 12.43
C MET A 99 -8.52 7.83 13.31
N VAL A 100 -8.85 6.54 13.28
CA VAL A 100 -9.94 5.94 14.06
C VAL A 100 -9.40 5.30 15.33
N ALA A 101 -8.14 4.85 15.32
CA ALA A 101 -7.46 4.28 16.47
C ALA A 101 -7.35 5.29 17.63
N GLU A 102 -8.11 5.03 18.70
CA GLU A 102 -8.10 5.88 19.91
C GLU A 102 -6.83 5.63 20.74
N ASN A 103 -6.67 4.43 21.32
CA ASN A 103 -5.53 4.09 22.17
C ASN A 103 -4.47 3.28 21.40
N LYS A 104 -3.58 3.99 20.71
CA LYS A 104 -2.51 3.40 19.89
C LYS A 104 -1.56 2.51 20.70
N GLN A 105 -1.24 2.90 21.94
CA GLN A 105 -0.37 2.10 22.81
C GLN A 105 -1.00 0.74 23.13
N GLU A 106 -2.27 0.75 23.53
CA GLU A 106 -3.01 -0.46 23.85
C GLU A 106 -3.16 -1.38 22.64
N ILE A 107 -3.42 -0.80 21.46
CA ILE A 107 -3.48 -1.55 20.19
C ILE A 107 -2.15 -2.27 19.94
N ALA A 108 -1.02 -1.56 20.03
CA ALA A 108 0.30 -2.15 19.82
C ALA A 108 0.57 -3.29 20.81
N THR A 109 0.36 -3.07 22.10
CA THR A 109 0.64 -4.07 23.14
C THR A 109 -0.27 -5.30 23.03
N LYS A 110 -1.56 -5.13 22.74
CA LYS A 110 -2.51 -6.24 22.65
C LYS A 110 -2.38 -7.04 21.35
N LEU A 111 -2.04 -6.40 20.23
CA LEU A 111 -1.90 -7.09 18.94
C LEU A 111 -0.61 -7.89 18.84
N THR A 112 0.48 -7.39 19.43
CA THR A 112 1.81 -8.02 19.35
C THR A 112 1.81 -9.54 19.61
N PRO A 113 1.27 -10.06 20.74
CA PRO A 113 1.29 -11.50 21.00
C PRO A 113 0.42 -12.32 20.04
N ILE A 114 -0.50 -11.69 19.30
CA ILE A 114 -1.35 -12.36 18.30
C ILE A 114 -0.65 -12.37 16.94
N VAL A 115 -0.04 -11.25 16.54
CA VAL A 115 0.66 -11.14 15.24
C VAL A 115 2.02 -11.82 15.24
N PHE A 116 2.62 -12.00 16.43
CA PHE A 116 3.88 -12.69 16.66
C PHE A 116 3.77 -13.59 17.91
N PRO A 117 3.15 -14.78 17.77
CA PRO A 117 3.04 -15.73 18.86
C PRO A 117 4.38 -16.43 19.16
N GLN A 118 4.48 -17.02 20.35
CA GLN A 118 5.65 -17.79 20.79
C GLN A 118 6.06 -18.89 19.79
N SER A 119 5.09 -19.54 19.15
CA SER A 119 5.35 -20.58 18.14
C SER A 119 6.03 -20.05 16.90
N GLU A 120 5.74 -18.80 16.49
CA GLU A 120 6.42 -18.17 15.35
C GLU A 120 7.85 -17.81 15.73
N TYR A 121 8.08 -17.34 16.96
CA TYR A 121 9.43 -17.12 17.47
C TYR A 121 10.29 -18.39 17.41
N GLU A 122 9.75 -19.54 17.84
CA GLU A 122 10.45 -20.83 17.76
C GLU A 122 10.80 -21.20 16.31
N GLN A 123 9.86 -21.02 15.37
CA GLN A 123 10.11 -21.24 13.94
C GLN A 123 11.19 -20.30 13.39
N CYS A 124 11.20 -19.04 13.81
CA CYS A 124 12.21 -18.08 13.42
C CYS A 124 13.61 -18.42 13.96
N MET A 125 13.70 -19.12 15.10
CA MET A 125 14.98 -19.63 15.61
C MET A 125 15.50 -20.82 14.79
N GLU A 126 14.59 -21.68 14.31
CA GLU A 126 14.95 -22.81 13.45
C GLU A 126 15.34 -22.36 12.03
N LYS A 127 14.63 -21.37 11.49
CA LYS A 127 14.81 -20.84 10.13
C LYS A 127 14.73 -19.31 10.09
N PRO A 128 15.83 -18.60 10.40
CA PRO A 128 15.86 -17.14 10.42
C PRO A 128 15.50 -16.48 9.08
N GLU A 129 15.82 -17.14 7.96
CA GLU A 129 15.56 -16.65 6.60
C GLU A 129 14.07 -16.64 6.20
N GLU A 130 13.25 -17.46 6.85
CA GLU A 130 11.79 -17.52 6.62
C GLU A 130 11.01 -16.62 7.59
N CYS A 131 11.69 -15.99 8.55
CA CYS A 131 11.03 -15.18 9.59
C CYS A 131 10.46 -13.87 9.02
N PHE A 132 9.21 -13.55 9.40
CA PHE A 132 8.55 -12.32 8.93
C PHE A 132 9.15 -11.05 9.53
N TYR A 133 9.48 -11.09 10.82
CA TYR A 133 10.18 -10.00 11.50
C TYR A 133 11.68 -10.26 11.42
N ALA A 134 12.46 -9.24 11.08
CA ALA A 134 13.90 -9.37 11.03
C ALA A 134 14.42 -9.76 12.41
N VAL A 135 14.89 -11.00 12.55
CA VAL A 135 15.68 -11.41 13.70
C VAL A 135 17.07 -10.83 13.46
N GLU A 136 17.29 -9.59 13.87
CA GLU A 136 18.61 -8.98 13.75
C GLU A 136 19.65 -9.90 14.40
N LYS A 137 20.67 -10.28 13.63
CA LYS A 137 21.92 -10.77 14.19
C LYS A 137 22.54 -9.58 14.89
N LYS A 138 22.56 -9.57 16.23
CA LYS A 138 23.41 -8.65 16.98
C LYS A 138 24.79 -8.70 16.35
N ASN A 139 25.28 -7.54 15.91
CA ASN A 139 26.57 -7.32 15.26
C ASN A 139 27.51 -8.51 15.42
N THR A 140 27.79 -9.22 14.33
CA THR A 140 29.04 -9.97 14.22
C THR A 140 30.12 -8.96 14.58
N ILE A 141 30.65 -9.04 15.81
CA ILE A 141 31.96 -8.48 16.12
C ILE A 141 32.81 -9.07 15.01
N GLU A 142 33.24 -8.25 14.04
CA GLU A 142 34.25 -8.64 13.04
C GLU A 142 35.22 -9.54 13.77
N THR A 143 35.27 -10.81 13.37
CA THR A 143 36.09 -11.85 13.98
C THR A 143 37.43 -11.25 14.39
N LEU A 144 37.54 -10.82 15.65
CA LEU A 144 38.81 -10.51 16.25
C LEU A 144 39.40 -11.90 16.43
N ILE A 145 40.14 -12.34 15.40
CA ILE A 145 41.11 -13.40 15.57
C ILE A 145 42.08 -12.84 16.61
N VAL A 146 41.79 -13.09 17.88
CA VAL A 146 42.74 -12.88 18.96
C VAL A 146 43.78 -13.97 18.74
N SER A 147 44.84 -13.65 18.00
CA SER A 147 45.99 -14.52 17.90
C SER A 147 46.73 -14.44 19.24
N ASP A 148 46.25 -15.15 20.25
CA ASP A 148 47.00 -15.25 21.49
C ASP A 148 48.24 -16.12 21.23
N THR A 149 49.41 -15.49 21.34
CA THR A 149 50.68 -16.20 21.43
C THR A 149 50.84 -16.65 22.87
N VAL A 150 50.60 -17.93 23.14
CA VAL A 150 50.79 -18.51 24.46
C VAL A 150 52.24 -18.98 24.58
N TRP A 151 52.93 -18.58 25.64
CA TRP A 151 54.28 -19.06 25.92
C TRP A 151 54.20 -20.46 26.53
N ASP A 152 54.76 -21.44 25.82
CA ASP A 152 54.79 -22.82 26.27
C ASP A 152 55.99 -23.02 27.21
N VAL A 153 55.69 -23.26 28.48
CA VAL A 153 56.67 -23.35 29.58
C VAL A 153 57.61 -24.54 29.42
N ASP A 154 57.16 -25.61 28.75
CA ASP A 154 57.94 -26.84 28.58
C ASP A 154 58.86 -26.78 27.37
N SER A 155 58.47 -26.05 26.32
CA SER A 155 59.24 -25.93 25.07
C SER A 155 59.98 -24.60 24.91
N GLY A 156 59.70 -23.60 25.74
CA GLY A 156 60.28 -22.26 25.68
C GLY A 156 59.86 -21.44 24.45
N ALA A 157 58.93 -21.94 23.63
CA ALA A 157 58.50 -21.34 22.38
C ALA A 157 57.12 -20.67 22.51
N THR A 158 56.87 -19.64 21.70
CA THR A 158 55.53 -19.04 21.57
C THR A 158 54.71 -19.89 20.59
N LYS A 159 53.59 -20.44 21.04
CA LYS A 159 52.66 -21.19 20.20
C LYS A 159 51.47 -20.30 19.88
N LYS A 160 51.15 -20.16 18.59
CA LYS A 160 49.87 -19.59 18.17
C LYS A 160 48.77 -20.59 18.51
N VAL A 161 47.84 -20.18 19.38
CA VAL A 161 46.63 -20.96 19.66
C VAL A 161 45.49 -20.26 18.92
N GLU A 162 45.03 -20.88 17.83
CA GLU A 162 43.77 -20.49 17.18
C GLU A 162 42.64 -21.15 17.97
N SER A 163 42.00 -20.42 18.89
CA SER A 163 40.74 -20.90 19.48
C SER A 163 39.60 -20.45 18.57
N ALA A 164 38.99 -21.38 17.85
CA ALA A 164 37.68 -21.14 17.27
C ALA A 164 36.68 -21.03 18.44
N ARG A 165 36.24 -19.82 18.75
CA ARG A 165 35.00 -19.62 19.51
C ARG A 165 33.89 -19.92 18.52
N GLU A 166 33.10 -20.96 18.75
CA GLU A 166 31.82 -21.12 18.05
C GLU A 166 31.02 -19.83 18.26
N GLU A 167 30.60 -19.20 17.16
CA GLU A 167 29.68 -18.06 17.21
C GLU A 167 28.36 -18.55 17.82
N GLU A 168 28.19 -18.34 19.12
CA GLU A 168 26.89 -18.39 19.75
C GLU A 168 26.07 -17.25 19.11
N LEU A 169 25.19 -17.59 18.17
CA LEU A 169 24.20 -16.66 17.64
C LEU A 169 23.37 -16.14 18.83
N ASP A 170 23.69 -14.95 19.33
CA ASP A 170 22.98 -14.28 20.42
C ASP A 170 21.63 -13.78 19.88
N PHE A 171 20.67 -14.70 19.77
CA PHE A 171 19.30 -14.39 19.41
C PHE A 171 18.62 -13.61 20.54
N LYS A 172 17.92 -12.52 20.18
CA LYS A 172 17.11 -11.73 21.13
C LYS A 172 16.05 -12.65 21.76
N SER A 173 15.81 -12.50 23.07
CA SER A 173 14.72 -13.25 23.72
C SER A 173 13.35 -12.86 23.15
N TYR A 174 12.38 -13.77 23.23
CA TYR A 174 11.00 -13.50 22.80
C TYR A 174 10.44 -12.20 23.40
N SER A 175 10.68 -11.94 24.69
CA SER A 175 10.19 -10.71 25.34
C SER A 175 10.80 -9.45 24.73
N ALA A 176 12.10 -9.49 24.40
CA ALA A 176 12.79 -8.36 23.77
C ALA A 176 12.28 -8.13 22.35
N MET A 177 12.12 -9.20 21.56
CA MET A 177 11.55 -9.12 20.21
C MET A 177 10.10 -8.64 20.23
N SER A 178 9.28 -9.19 21.12
CA SER A 178 7.89 -8.79 21.29
C SER A 178 7.79 -7.30 21.63
N GLN A 179 8.65 -6.79 22.51
CA GLN A 179 8.70 -5.36 22.81
C GLN A 179 9.10 -4.53 21.58
N GLU A 180 10.13 -4.93 20.84
CA GLU A 180 10.58 -4.24 19.62
C GLU A 180 9.48 -4.21 18.54
N ILE A 181 8.77 -5.32 18.34
CA ILE A 181 7.64 -5.41 17.42
C ILE A 181 6.50 -4.50 17.89
N SER A 182 6.19 -4.48 19.18
CA SER A 182 5.18 -3.58 19.73
C SER A 182 5.56 -2.11 19.50
N GLU A 183 6.83 -1.76 19.68
CA GLU A 183 7.34 -0.40 19.43
C GLU A 183 7.30 -0.05 17.94
N ASP A 184 7.62 -0.99 17.06
CA ASP A 184 7.50 -0.81 15.61
C ASP A 184 6.05 -0.61 15.17
N ILE A 185 5.12 -1.43 15.68
CA ILE A 185 3.68 -1.28 15.43
C ILE A 185 3.23 0.11 15.91
N LEU A 186 3.58 0.50 17.14
CA LEU A 186 3.27 1.82 17.69
C LEU A 186 3.81 2.94 16.80
N ARG A 187 5.07 2.84 16.38
CA ARG A 187 5.70 3.82 15.50
C ARG A 187 4.93 3.95 14.19
N LYS A 188 4.54 2.83 13.56
CA LYS A 188 3.78 2.81 12.31
C LYS A 188 2.40 3.43 12.45
N ILE A 189 1.64 3.07 13.49
CA ILE A 189 0.27 3.59 13.72
C ILE A 189 0.27 5.04 14.26
N THR A 190 1.38 5.52 14.81
CA THR A 190 1.49 6.90 15.31
C THR A 190 1.64 7.91 14.18
N LYS A 191 2.20 7.48 13.03
CA LYS A 191 2.31 8.33 11.83
C LYS A 191 0.94 8.87 11.41
N SER A 192 0.87 10.19 11.25
CA SER A 192 -0.34 10.90 10.83
C SER A 192 -0.38 11.16 9.32
N GLU A 193 0.79 11.26 8.68
CA GLU A 193 0.94 11.58 7.26
C GLU A 193 1.75 10.50 6.52
N VAL A 194 1.46 10.35 5.23
CA VAL A 194 2.19 9.42 4.37
C VAL A 194 3.59 9.98 4.12
N ASP A 195 4.60 9.21 4.52
CA ASP A 195 6.03 9.53 4.39
C ASP A 195 6.77 8.65 3.37
N PHE A 196 6.07 7.68 2.79
CA PHE A 196 6.62 6.73 1.83
C PHE A 196 5.65 6.48 0.68
N VAL A 197 5.99 7.01 -0.50
CA VAL A 197 5.26 6.81 -1.75
C VAL A 197 6.21 6.23 -2.78
N VAL A 198 6.05 4.95 -3.10
CA VAL A 198 6.79 4.35 -4.22
C VAL A 198 6.38 5.06 -5.49
N LEU A 199 7.34 5.56 -6.26
CA LEU A 199 7.16 6.17 -7.57
C LEU A 199 7.37 5.13 -8.67
N ARG A 200 8.48 4.38 -8.60
CA ARG A 200 8.80 3.29 -9.53
C ARG A 200 9.55 2.17 -8.82
N ARG A 201 9.22 0.93 -9.16
CA ARG A 201 9.94 -0.29 -8.74
C ARG A 201 10.82 -0.78 -9.90
N ASP A 202 11.78 -1.64 -9.59
CA ASP A 202 12.65 -2.30 -10.57
C ASP A 202 13.26 -1.30 -11.57
N SER A 203 13.77 -0.20 -11.04
CA SER A 203 14.34 0.92 -11.80
C SER A 203 15.76 0.59 -12.24
N GLU A 204 16.10 0.97 -13.48
CA GLU A 204 17.44 0.79 -14.03
C GLU A 204 18.47 1.68 -13.31
N ASP A 205 19.72 1.22 -13.23
CA ASP A 205 20.80 1.93 -12.52
C ASP A 205 21.05 3.33 -13.08
N ASP A 206 21.00 3.48 -14.41
CA ASP A 206 21.20 4.76 -15.09
C ASP A 206 20.11 5.78 -14.72
N LEU A 207 18.84 5.35 -14.73
CA LEU A 207 17.70 6.16 -14.33
C LEU A 207 17.81 6.61 -12.87
N MET A 208 18.21 5.68 -11.98
CA MET A 208 18.41 5.97 -10.57
C MET A 208 19.53 6.99 -10.35
N ALA A 209 20.65 6.85 -11.08
CA ALA A 209 21.75 7.80 -11.03
C ALA A 209 21.33 9.21 -11.50
N ASP A 210 20.54 9.29 -12.56
CA ASP A 210 20.00 10.57 -13.06
C ASP A 210 19.12 11.27 -12.01
N ILE A 211 18.21 10.54 -11.36
CA ILE A 211 17.36 11.11 -10.30
C ILE A 211 18.19 11.56 -9.08
N ILE A 212 19.22 10.82 -8.70
CA ILE A 212 20.15 11.23 -7.64
C ILE A 212 20.84 12.55 -8.00
N ASN A 213 21.23 12.71 -9.27
CA ASN A 213 21.90 13.92 -9.77
C ASN A 213 20.98 15.15 -9.79
N GLU A 214 19.67 14.96 -10.01
CA GLU A 214 18.67 16.03 -9.99
C GLU A 214 18.45 16.64 -8.59
N ARG A 215 18.79 15.92 -7.50
CA ARG A 215 18.69 16.40 -6.10
C ARG A 215 17.31 16.95 -5.75
N LEU A 216 16.26 16.27 -6.20
CA LEU A 216 14.88 16.67 -5.94
C LEU A 216 14.56 16.53 -4.45
N PRO A 217 14.04 17.58 -3.78
CA PRO A 217 13.76 17.51 -2.36
C PRO A 217 12.63 16.53 -2.08
N GLY A 218 12.81 15.66 -1.09
CA GLY A 218 11.84 14.64 -0.71
C GLY A 218 11.70 13.48 -1.68
N ILE A 219 12.59 13.36 -2.68
CA ILE A 219 12.69 12.18 -3.55
C ILE A 219 13.96 11.42 -3.19
N PHE A 220 13.82 10.10 -3.09
CA PHE A 220 14.87 9.20 -2.65
C PHE A 220 14.95 7.99 -3.57
N VAL A 221 16.14 7.41 -3.60
CA VAL A 221 16.44 6.21 -4.36
C VAL A 221 16.98 5.17 -3.40
N ASP A 222 16.42 3.96 -3.46
CA ASP A 222 16.92 2.79 -2.75
C ASP A 222 17.62 1.89 -3.76
N THR A 223 18.94 1.88 -3.72
CA THR A 223 19.80 1.11 -4.64
C THR A 223 19.77 -0.39 -4.34
N ASP A 224 19.52 -0.78 -3.09
CA ASP A 224 19.47 -2.19 -2.70
C ASP A 224 18.18 -2.84 -3.19
N ARG A 225 17.11 -2.05 -3.31
CA ARG A 225 15.77 -2.48 -3.76
C ARG A 225 15.40 -1.99 -5.16
N PHE A 226 16.32 -1.34 -5.87
CA PHE A 226 16.11 -0.81 -7.22
C PHE A 226 14.81 0.01 -7.34
N MET A 227 14.53 0.90 -6.40
CA MET A 227 13.26 1.64 -6.39
C MET A 227 13.45 3.13 -6.12
N ILE A 228 12.55 3.92 -6.73
CA ILE A 228 12.45 5.36 -6.53
C ILE A 228 11.19 5.62 -5.70
N TYR A 229 11.32 6.40 -4.63
CA TYR A 229 10.21 6.75 -3.75
C TYR A 229 10.28 8.21 -3.31
N GLY A 230 9.16 8.74 -2.85
CA GLY A 230 9.07 10.11 -2.35
C GLY A 230 8.45 10.17 -0.96
N ASP A 231 8.88 11.16 -0.20
CA ASP A 231 8.29 11.59 1.07
C ASP A 231 7.59 12.95 0.88
N PRO A 232 6.24 12.96 0.74
CA PRO A 232 5.44 14.18 0.63
C PRO A 232 5.67 15.22 1.73
N THR A 233 6.08 14.79 2.93
CA THR A 233 6.28 15.69 4.08
C THR A 233 7.53 16.56 3.91
N LEU A 234 8.50 16.09 3.13
CA LEU A 234 9.75 16.79 2.83
C LEU A 234 9.68 17.63 1.55
N ILE A 235 8.63 17.44 0.73
CA ILE A 235 8.40 18.23 -0.48
C ILE A 235 7.73 19.55 -0.11
N PRO A 236 8.31 20.71 -0.48
CA PRO A 236 7.61 22.00 -0.36
C PRO A 236 6.44 22.06 -1.34
N GLU A 237 5.25 22.46 -0.89
CA GLU A 237 4.05 22.54 -1.74
C GLU A 237 4.25 23.43 -2.98
N SER A 238 5.06 24.49 -2.86
CA SER A 238 5.39 25.39 -3.97
C SER A 238 6.23 24.75 -5.08
N GLN A 239 6.94 23.67 -4.77
CA GLN A 239 7.83 22.96 -5.69
C GLN A 239 7.21 21.66 -6.21
N LEU A 240 6.13 21.18 -5.61
CA LEU A 240 5.48 19.91 -5.97
C LEU A 240 5.19 19.80 -7.47
N HIS A 241 4.63 20.85 -8.06
CA HIS A 241 4.32 20.89 -9.50
C HIS A 241 5.59 20.82 -10.37
N ILE A 242 6.67 21.49 -9.96
CA ILE A 242 7.94 21.51 -10.69
C ILE A 242 8.60 20.13 -10.61
N ILE A 243 8.66 19.55 -9.41
CA ILE A 243 9.22 18.22 -9.15
C ILE A 243 8.45 17.16 -9.95
N SER A 244 7.13 17.21 -9.91
CA SER A 244 6.28 16.25 -10.65
C SER A 244 6.48 16.36 -12.16
N LYS A 245 6.69 17.58 -12.68
CA LYS A 245 7.01 17.81 -14.09
C LYS A 245 8.39 17.27 -14.48
N THR A 246 9.39 17.42 -13.61
CA THR A 246 10.72 16.84 -13.81
C THR A 246 10.64 15.31 -13.77
N LEU A 247 10.01 14.73 -12.75
CA LEU A 247 9.86 13.27 -12.63
C LEU A 247 9.10 12.65 -13.82
N ALA A 248 8.14 13.37 -14.39
CA ALA A 248 7.40 12.89 -15.56
C ALA A 248 8.30 12.59 -16.78
N THR A 249 9.45 13.26 -16.93
CA THR A 249 10.38 12.96 -18.03
C THR A 249 11.17 11.67 -17.82
N TYR A 250 11.24 11.19 -16.58
CA TYR A 250 12.00 10.01 -16.18
C TYR A 250 11.12 8.77 -15.98
N LEU A 251 9.89 8.96 -15.51
CA LEU A 251 9.02 7.86 -15.09
C LEU A 251 8.03 7.39 -16.18
N ASP A 252 7.97 8.10 -17.32
CA ASP A 252 6.98 7.89 -18.38
C ASP A 252 5.52 8.03 -17.89
N GLU A 253 5.31 8.81 -16.83
CA GLU A 253 4.00 9.07 -16.22
C GLU A 253 3.63 10.54 -16.36
N PRO A 254 2.34 10.89 -16.51
CA PRO A 254 1.92 12.28 -16.60
C PRO A 254 2.17 13.03 -15.27
N PRO A 255 2.59 14.31 -15.31
CA PRO A 255 2.89 15.09 -14.11
C PRO A 255 1.75 15.12 -13.08
N SER A 256 0.50 15.14 -13.54
CA SER A 256 -0.69 15.16 -12.70
C SER A 256 -0.84 13.92 -11.82
N THR A 257 -0.47 12.75 -12.34
CA THR A 257 -0.54 11.48 -11.59
C THR A 257 0.53 11.46 -10.50
N ILE A 258 1.74 11.89 -10.82
CA ILE A 258 2.85 12.00 -9.87
C ILE A 258 2.50 13.03 -8.78
N GLU A 259 1.97 14.19 -9.16
CA GLU A 259 1.54 15.25 -8.24
C GLU A 259 0.45 14.75 -7.28
N THR A 260 -0.53 14.00 -7.79
CA THR A 260 -1.59 13.39 -6.97
C THR A 260 -1.03 12.37 -5.97
N ARG A 261 -0.08 11.54 -6.40
CA ARG A 261 0.60 10.54 -5.54
C ARG A 261 1.45 11.20 -4.45
N LEU A 262 2.12 12.31 -4.78
CA LEU A 262 3.02 13.06 -3.89
C LEU A 262 2.32 14.17 -3.08
N THR A 263 1.00 14.32 -3.23
CA THR A 263 0.22 15.26 -2.42
C THR A 263 0.17 14.78 -0.97
N ARG A 264 0.39 15.69 -0.02
CA ARG A 264 0.31 15.39 1.41
C ARG A 264 -1.08 14.89 1.77
N ARG A 265 -1.12 13.74 2.44
CA ARG A 265 -2.35 13.08 2.85
C ARG A 265 -2.16 12.33 4.15
N GLN A 266 -3.26 12.15 4.86
CA GLN A 266 -3.28 11.41 6.11
C GLN A 266 -3.18 9.91 5.87
N VAL A 267 -2.50 9.20 6.77
CA VAL A 267 -2.44 7.74 6.74
C VAL A 267 -3.78 7.17 7.19
N ARG A 268 -4.38 6.33 6.35
CA ARG A 268 -5.66 5.64 6.64
C ARG A 268 -5.52 4.14 6.81
N TYR A 269 -4.49 3.54 6.24
CA TYR A 269 -4.28 2.10 6.29
C TYR A 269 -2.81 1.82 6.55
N VAL A 270 -2.50 1.37 7.76
CA VAL A 270 -1.18 0.89 8.16
C VAL A 270 -1.21 -0.62 8.14
N PHE A 271 -0.46 -1.22 7.22
CA PHE A 271 -0.28 -2.66 7.17
C PHE A 271 0.54 -3.15 8.37
N LEU A 272 0.02 -4.14 9.10
CA LEU A 272 0.72 -4.76 10.22
C LEU A 272 1.12 -6.21 9.94
N ARG A 273 0.20 -7.01 9.39
CA ARG A 273 0.41 -8.45 9.19
C ARG A 273 -0.45 -8.98 8.04
N ASN A 274 0.06 -9.96 7.32
CA ASN A 274 -0.70 -10.77 6.36
C ASN A 274 -0.78 -12.23 6.83
N LYS A 275 -1.62 -13.02 6.16
CA LYS A 275 -1.77 -14.46 6.40
C LYS A 275 -2.20 -14.79 7.84
N LEU A 276 -3.04 -13.95 8.44
CA LEU A 276 -3.58 -14.28 9.75
C LEU A 276 -4.47 -15.51 9.66
N SER A 277 -4.27 -16.45 10.60
CA SER A 277 -5.14 -17.61 10.72
C SER A 277 -6.54 -17.17 11.16
N PRO A 278 -7.58 -17.97 10.89
CA PRO A 278 -8.93 -17.67 11.37
C PRO A 278 -8.99 -17.48 12.90
N GLU A 279 -8.20 -18.25 13.65
CA GLU A 279 -8.11 -18.15 15.11
C GLU A 279 -7.50 -16.83 15.56
N ALA A 280 -6.41 -16.40 14.92
CA ALA A 280 -5.77 -15.12 15.21
C ALA A 280 -6.68 -13.93 14.85
N SER A 281 -7.40 -14.06 13.72
CA SER A 281 -8.34 -13.04 13.24
C SER A 281 -9.52 -12.89 14.22
N GLN A 282 -10.11 -14.01 14.65
CA GLN A 282 -11.16 -14.00 15.67
C GLN A 282 -10.66 -13.41 16.99
N ALA A 283 -9.46 -13.77 17.43
CA ALA A 283 -8.88 -13.22 18.66
C ALA A 283 -8.70 -11.70 18.57
N ILE A 284 -8.36 -11.16 17.41
CA ILE A 284 -8.25 -9.71 17.18
C ILE A 284 -9.62 -9.04 17.19
N GLU A 285 -10.63 -9.64 16.57
CA GLU A 285 -12.01 -9.13 16.61
C GLU A 285 -12.55 -9.08 18.04
N ASP A 286 -12.29 -10.11 18.83
CA ASP A 286 -12.73 -10.22 20.23
C ASP A 286 -12.13 -9.13 21.14
N LEU A 287 -10.98 -8.55 20.76
CA LEU A 287 -10.40 -7.41 21.48
C LEU A 287 -11.23 -6.12 21.33
N ASN A 288 -12.11 -6.05 20.32
CA ASN A 288 -13.00 -4.93 20.03
C ASN A 288 -12.28 -3.57 20.00
N LEU A 289 -11.09 -3.55 19.41
CA LEU A 289 -10.25 -2.36 19.29
C LEU A 289 -10.71 -1.52 18.10
N LYS A 290 -10.93 -0.22 18.32
CA LYS A 290 -11.34 0.69 17.26
C LYS A 290 -10.19 0.96 16.27
N GLY A 291 -10.54 1.04 15.00
CA GLY A 291 -9.60 1.34 13.92
C GLY A 291 -8.86 0.11 13.41
N ILE A 292 -9.15 -1.10 13.90
CA ILE A 292 -8.67 -2.34 13.30
C ILE A 292 -9.54 -2.70 12.11
N VAL A 293 -8.90 -3.10 11.02
CA VAL A 293 -9.56 -3.57 9.80
C VAL A 293 -8.92 -4.89 9.39
N LEU A 294 -9.75 -5.93 9.32
CA LEU A 294 -9.39 -7.22 8.75
C LEU A 294 -9.96 -7.29 7.33
N LEU A 295 -9.10 -7.59 6.36
CA LEU A 295 -9.51 -7.76 4.96
C LEU A 295 -9.20 -9.20 4.53
N PRO A 296 -10.21 -9.98 4.09
CA PRO A 296 -9.98 -11.34 3.63
C PRO A 296 -9.18 -11.32 2.33
N GLU A 297 -8.10 -12.10 2.30
CA GLU A 297 -7.26 -12.30 1.13
C GLU A 297 -7.18 -13.78 0.78
N HIS A 298 -7.23 -14.09 -0.52
CA HIS A 298 -7.15 -15.46 -1.00
C HIS A 298 -5.71 -15.83 -1.33
N TRP A 299 -5.17 -16.78 -0.57
CA TRP A 299 -3.82 -17.31 -0.75
C TRP A 299 -3.87 -18.69 -1.41
N ARG A 300 -2.99 -18.91 -2.38
CA ARG A 300 -2.81 -20.23 -2.98
C ARG A 300 -2.04 -21.14 -2.02
N PHE A 301 -2.63 -22.27 -1.68
CA PHE A 301 -2.09 -23.27 -0.77
C PHE A 301 -1.95 -24.62 -1.48
N TYR A 302 -0.82 -25.29 -1.25
CA TYR A 302 -0.45 -26.58 -1.87
C TYR A 302 -0.32 -27.64 -0.77
N PRO A 303 -1.41 -28.37 -0.42
CA PRO A 303 -1.42 -29.27 0.75
C PRO A 303 -0.39 -30.39 0.68
N GLU A 304 -0.16 -30.94 -0.51
CA GLU A 304 0.73 -32.09 -0.74
C GLU A 304 2.19 -31.68 -1.02
N GLY A 305 2.51 -30.39 -0.90
CA GLY A 305 3.87 -29.84 -1.01
C GLY A 305 4.59 -30.26 -2.29
N GLU A 306 5.59 -31.14 -2.16
CA GLU A 306 6.44 -31.59 -3.27
C GLU A 306 5.71 -32.51 -4.26
N LEU A 307 4.66 -33.20 -3.83
CA LEU A 307 3.97 -34.19 -4.65
C LEU A 307 3.32 -33.53 -5.88
N GLY A 308 3.81 -33.88 -7.07
CA GLY A 308 3.29 -33.31 -8.31
C GLY A 308 3.55 -31.80 -8.45
N SER A 309 4.40 -31.21 -7.62
CA SER A 309 4.76 -29.78 -7.67
C SER A 309 5.22 -29.33 -9.07
N HIS A 310 5.94 -30.19 -9.79
CA HIS A 310 6.42 -29.92 -11.15
C HIS A 310 5.30 -29.94 -12.20
N LEU A 311 4.22 -30.68 -11.92
CA LEU A 311 3.03 -30.72 -12.78
C LEU A 311 2.09 -29.57 -12.46
N VAL A 312 1.87 -29.29 -11.18
CA VAL A 312 0.99 -28.23 -10.69
C VAL A 312 1.57 -26.86 -11.01
N GLY A 313 2.86 -26.66 -10.70
CA GLY A 313 3.53 -25.38 -10.79
C GLY A 313 3.18 -24.44 -9.64
N PHE A 314 3.33 -23.13 -9.88
CA PHE A 314 3.14 -22.10 -8.86
C PHE A 314 2.64 -20.78 -9.47
N ILE A 315 2.22 -19.87 -8.60
CA ILE A 315 1.77 -18.51 -8.94
C ILE A 315 2.80 -17.47 -8.48
N ASN A 316 2.82 -16.30 -9.11
CA ASN A 316 3.55 -15.13 -8.63
C ASN A 316 2.73 -14.32 -7.60
N ARG A 317 3.28 -13.16 -7.18
CA ARG A 317 2.61 -12.24 -6.24
C ARG A 317 1.34 -11.62 -6.81
N GLU A 318 1.26 -11.49 -8.13
CA GLU A 318 0.12 -10.98 -8.88
C GLU A 318 -0.94 -12.07 -9.15
N ASN A 319 -0.87 -13.22 -8.45
CA ASN A 319 -1.80 -14.34 -8.57
C ASN A 319 -1.87 -14.94 -10.01
N THR A 320 -0.81 -14.77 -10.78
CA THR A 320 -0.65 -15.26 -12.16
C THR A 320 0.21 -16.53 -12.16
N GLY A 321 -0.31 -17.59 -12.77
CA GLY A 321 0.40 -18.87 -12.90
C GLY A 321 1.66 -18.74 -13.74
N GLN A 322 2.79 -19.22 -13.22
CA GLN A 322 4.11 -19.12 -13.87
C GLN A 322 4.57 -20.42 -14.50
N TYR A 323 4.06 -21.56 -14.00
CA TYR A 323 4.53 -22.88 -14.41
C TYR A 323 3.43 -23.92 -14.27
N GLY A 324 3.63 -25.11 -14.86
CA GLY A 324 2.74 -26.25 -14.69
C GLY A 324 1.31 -26.00 -15.16
N THR A 325 0.35 -26.69 -14.53
CA THR A 325 -1.08 -26.50 -14.77
C THR A 325 -1.56 -25.11 -14.34
N GLU A 326 -0.95 -24.51 -13.31
CA GLU A 326 -1.24 -23.14 -12.88
C GLU A 326 -0.99 -22.12 -14.00
N GLY A 327 0.14 -22.25 -14.71
CA GLY A 327 0.48 -21.41 -15.86
C GLY A 327 -0.33 -21.74 -17.11
N TYR A 328 -0.54 -23.02 -17.40
CA TYR A 328 -1.27 -23.45 -18.60
C TYR A 328 -2.76 -23.06 -18.57
N PHE A 329 -3.41 -23.21 -17.41
CA PHE A 329 -4.81 -22.85 -17.20
C PHE A 329 -4.99 -21.50 -16.49
N ASN A 330 -4.06 -20.57 -16.70
CA ASN A 330 -4.17 -19.22 -16.17
C ASN A 330 -5.28 -18.44 -16.91
N ILE A 331 -6.51 -18.52 -16.37
CA ILE A 331 -7.71 -17.85 -16.89
C ILE A 331 -7.92 -16.52 -16.17
#